data_AF-A0A2S5X2B6-F1
#
_entry.id   AF-A0A2S5X2B6-F1
#
_cell.length_a   1.000
_cell.length_b   1.000
_cell.length_c   1.000
_cell.angle_alpha   90.00
_cell.angle_beta   90.00
_cell.angle_gamma   90.00
#
_symmetry.space_group_name_H-M   'P 1'
#
loop_
_entity.id
_entity.type
_entity.pdbx_description
1 polymer ?
#
loop_
_entity_poly.entity_id
_entity_poly.type
_entity_poly.pdbx_seq_one_letter_code
_entity_poly.pdbx_strand_id
1 'polypeptide(L)' 'MCDVELLSPEQLCERVPGLTVESLKKSRYRGTGPPFMKANAKVVLYDWHSYIEWLRQTETTKSNRRHR' A
#
# COMPACT_ATOMS: atom_id res chain seq x y z
N MET A 1 8.90 -3.86 21.76
CA MET A 1 7.68 -4.55 21.29
C MET A 1 7.25 -3.83 20.04
N CYS A 2 7.37 -4.45 18.87
CA CYS A 2 6.93 -3.84 17.63
C CYS A 2 5.42 -4.09 17.52
N ASP A 3 4.63 -3.06 17.80
CA ASP A 3 3.18 -3.11 17.62
C ASP A 3 2.90 -3.21 16.11
N VAL A 4 2.40 -4.37 15.67
CA VAL A 4 2.07 -4.58 14.25
C VAL A 4 0.67 -4.02 14.03
N GLU A 5 0.63 -2.80 13.50
CA GLU A 5 -0.63 -2.10 13.25
C GLU A 5 -1.27 -2.63 11.94
N LEU A 6 -2.18 -3.59 12.10
CA LEU A 6 -2.92 -4.20 11.01
C LEU A 6 -4.15 -3.36 10.66
N LEU A 7 -4.17 -2.84 9.44
CA LEU A 7 -5.24 -2.00 8.90
C LEU A 7 -6.04 -2.76 7.85
N SER A 8 -7.36 -2.59 7.90
CA SER A 8 -8.22 -2.98 6.79
C SER A 8 -8.00 -2.06 5.58
N PRO A 9 -8.43 -2.44 4.36
CA PRO A 9 -8.32 -1.59 3.18
C PRO A 9 -9.06 -0.26 3.38
N GLU A 10 -10.17 -0.27 4.12
CA GLU A 10 -10.97 0.92 4.44
C GLU A 10 -10.20 1.85 5.38
N GLN A 11 -9.67 1.31 6.48
CA GLN A 11 -8.87 2.07 7.44
C GLN A 11 -7.61 2.66 6.81
N LEU A 12 -6.97 1.92 5.88
CA LEU A 12 -5.81 2.42 5.14
C LEU A 12 -6.19 3.61 4.24
N CYS A 13 -7.35 3.53 3.57
CA CYS A 13 -7.88 4.63 2.76
C CYS A 13 -8.26 5.86 3.58
N GLU A 14 -8.75 5.68 4.82
CA GLU A 14 -9.03 6.80 5.73
C GLU A 14 -7.74 7.55 6.13
N ARG A 15 -6.62 6.84 6.24
CA ARG A 15 -5.32 7.42 6.62
C ARG A 15 -4.55 8.02 5.44
N VAL A 16 -4.71 7.47 4.24
CA VAL A 16 -3.97 7.91 3.04
C VAL A 16 -4.92 8.63 2.09
N PRO A 17 -4.92 9.98 2.09
CA PRO A 17 -5.81 10.75 1.22
C PRO A 17 -5.50 10.46 -0.26
N GLY A 18 -6.55 10.21 -1.04
CA GLY A 18 -6.44 9.85 -2.46
C GLY A 18 -6.26 8.35 -2.75
N LEU A 19 -6.08 7.52 -1.71
CA LEU A 19 -6.10 6.07 -1.86
C LEU A 19 -7.54 5.55 -1.84
N THR A 20 -7.91 4.70 -2.80
CA THR A 20 -9.23 4.05 -2.82
C THR A 20 -9.13 2.53 -2.70
N VAL A 21 -10.12 1.92 -2.06
CA VAL A 21 -10.21 0.45 -1.91
C VAL A 21 -10.21 -0.24 -3.27
N GLU A 22 -10.84 0.37 -4.27
CA GLU A 22 -10.84 -0.11 -5.64
C GLU A 22 -9.44 -0.09 -6.27
N SER A 23 -8.66 0.95 -6.02
CA SER A 23 -7.26 1.03 -6.48
C SER A 23 -6.42 -0.07 -5.84
N LEU A 24 -6.58 -0.30 -4.53
CA LEU A 24 -5.93 -1.41 -3.81
C LEU A 24 -6.37 -2.78 -4.36
N LYS A 25 -7.64 -2.95 -4.73
CA LYS A 25 -8.15 -4.18 -5.35
C LYS A 25 -7.54 -4.41 -6.73
N LYS A 26 -7.47 -3.38 -7.57
CA LYS A 26 -6.82 -3.43 -8.89
C LYS A 26 -5.33 -3.74 -8.77
N SER A 27 -4.64 -3.11 -7.82
CA SER A 27 -3.23 -3.37 -7.52
C SER A 27 -2.98 -4.83 -7.11
N ARG A 28 -3.80 -5.37 -6.20
CA ARG A 28 -3.73 -6.78 -5.79
C ARG A 28 -3.97 -7.74 -6.97
N TYR A 29 -4.95 -7.42 -7.82
CA TYR A 29 -5.24 -8.23 -9.00
C TYR A 29 -4.11 -8.21 -10.02
N ARG A 30 -3.49 -7.05 -10.25
CA ARG A 30 -2.36 -6.88 -11.18
C ARG A 30 -1.03 -7.42 -10.63
N GLY A 31 -0.98 -7.82 -9.37
CA GLY A 31 0.27 -8.19 -8.68
C GLY A 31 1.21 -7.00 -8.45
N THR A 32 0.72 -5.78 -8.64
CA THR A 32 1.50 -4.53 -8.49
C THR A 32 0.87 -3.68 -7.40
N GLY A 33 1.45 -3.73 -6.20
CA GLY A 33 0.91 -3.01 -5.06
C GLY A 33 1.66 -3.26 -3.75
N PRO A 34 1.21 -2.61 -2.68
CA PRO A 34 1.78 -2.76 -1.35
C PRO A 34 1.65 -4.19 -0.83
N PRO A 35 2.58 -4.62 0.04
CA PRO A 35 2.50 -5.91 0.71
C PRO A 35 1.20 -6.02 1.51
N PHE A 36 0.52 -7.16 1.39
CA PHE A 36 -0.74 -7.41 2.05
C PHE A 36 -0.76 -8.81 2.64
N MET A 37 -1.48 -8.97 3.75
CA MET A 37 -1.69 -10.25 4.42
C MET A 37 -3.12 -10.72 4.18
N LYS A 38 -3.29 -12.01 3.91
CA LYS A 38 -4.62 -12.63 3.84
C LYS A 38 -4.92 -13.25 5.20
N ALA A 39 -5.83 -12.63 5.95
CA ALA A 39 -6.30 -13.21 7.21
C ALA A 39 -7.34 -14.32 6.95
N ASN A 40 -8.16 -14.18 5.90
CA ASN A 40 -9.14 -15.16 5.45
C ASN A 40 -9.32 -15.11 3.93
N ALA A 41 -10.08 -16.03 3.36
CA ALA A 41 -10.40 -16.05 1.92
C ALA A 41 -11.01 -14.73 1.39
N LYS A 42 -11.66 -13.95 2.26
CA LYS A 42 -12.28 -12.66 1.93
C LYS A 42 -11.63 -11.45 2.62
N VAL A 43 -10.78 -11.67 3.62
CA VAL A 43 -10.24 -10.59 4.47
C VAL A 43 -8.77 -10.38 4.14
N VAL A 44 -8.45 -9.14 3.79
CA VAL A 44 -7.09 -8.69 3.50
C VAL A 44 -6.73 -7.57 4.44
N LEU A 45 -5.55 -7.66 5.02
CA LEU A 45 -4.98 -6.70 5.97
C LEU A 45 -3.68 -6.12 5.41
N TYR A 46 -3.39 -4.90 5.82
CA TYR A 46 -2.16 -4.19 5.50
C TYR A 46 -1.44 -3.86 6.80
N ASP A 47 -0.15 -4.15 6.85
CA ASP A 47 0.69 -3.65 7.92
C ASP A 47 1.12 -2.21 7.57
N TRP A 48 0.87 -1.27 8.48
CA TRP A 48 1.18 0.14 8.26
C TRP A 48 2.67 0.36 8.01
N HIS A 49 3.53 -0.29 8.78
CA HIS A 49 4.98 -0.12 8.66
C HIS A 49 5.48 -0.60 7.27
N SER A 50 5.10 -1.82 6.88
CA SER A 50 5.43 -2.39 5.57
C SER A 50 4.85 -1.58 4.41
N TYR A 51 3.67 -0.99 4.59
CA TYR A 51 3.07 -0.10 3.60
C TYR A 51 3.92 1.16 3.38
N ILE A 52 4.39 1.80 4.46
CA ILE A 52 5.27 2.98 4.39
C ILE A 52 6.62 2.61 3.77
N GLU A 53 7.21 1.48 4.15
CA GLU A 53 8.47 0.99 3.57
C GLU A 53 8.32 0.74 2.06
N TRP A 54 7.19 0.16 1.64
CA TRP A 54 6.88 -0.01 0.22
C TRP A 54 6.69 1.33 -0.49
N LEU A 55 6.01 2.30 0.12
CA LEU A 55 5.88 3.65 -0.44
C LEU A 55 7.25 4.31 -0.62
N ARG A 56 8.15 4.20 0.36
CA ARG A 56 9.52 4.71 0.25
C ARG A 56 10.31 4.05 -0.88
N GLN A 57 10.14 2.75 -1.09
CA GLN A 57 10.81 2.03 -2.18
C GLN A 57 10.20 2.33 -3.56
N THR A 58 8.89 2.55 -3.60
CA THR A 58 8.18 2.94 -4.84
C THR A 58 8.22 4.44 -5.10
N GLU A 59 8.79 5.23 -4.17
CA GLU A 59 9.08 6.63 -4.34
C GLU A 59 10.03 6.79 -5.52
N THR A 60 9.45 6.94 -6.70
CA THR A 60 10.16 7.42 -7.87
C THR A 60 10.55 8.85 -7.53
N THR A 61 11.79 9.03 -7.10
CA THR A 61 12.52 10.26 -7.37
C THR A 61 12.40 10.45 -8.87
N LYS A 62 11.46 11.28 -9.31
CA LYS A 62 11.51 11.87 -10.65
C LYS A 62 12.79 12.69 -10.65
N SER A 63 13.92 12.03 -10.87
CA SER A 63 15.13 12.67 -11.35
C SER A 63 14.70 13.24 -12.67
N ASN A 64 14.37 14.54 -12.63
CA ASN A 64 14.05 15.34 -13.77
C ASN A 64 15.32 15.44 -14.61
N ARG A 65 15.69 14.35 -15.28
CA ARG A 65 16.71 14.34 -16.29
C ARG A 65 16.05 14.90 -17.53
N ARG A 66 15.91 16.23 -17.52
CA ARG A 66 15.75 17.03 -18.73
C ARG A 66 16.91 16.64 -19.64
N HIS A 67 16.65 15.77 -20.61
CA HIS A 67 17.55 15.61 -21.74
C HIS A 67 17.24 16.72 -22.73
N ARG A 68 18.33 17.36 -23.10
CA ARG A 68 18.50 18.59 -23.85
C ARG A 68 18.17 18.41 -25.32
#